data_AF-W1XAA9-F1
#
_entry.id   AF-W1XAA9-F1
#
_cell.length_a   1.000
_cell.length_b   1.000
_cell.length_c   1.000
_cell.angle_alpha   90.00
_cell.angle_beta   90.00
_cell.angle_gamma   90.00
#
_symmetry.space_group_name_H-M   'P 1'
#
loop_
_entity.id
_entity.type
_entity.pdbx_description
1 polymer ?
#
loop_
_entity_poly.entity_id
_entity_poly.type
_entity_poly.pdbx_seq_one_letter_code
_entity_poly.pdbx_strand_id
1 'polypeptide(L)'
;ARKLSPTGMIGINAMGAATQLAGLVKTAIEEGIDLVVAGAGFSRDMFAMGKESGTPIVPIVSSAKLARISEGLGAAAVIVEGCEA
;
A
#
# COMPACT_ATOMS: atom_id res chain seq x y z
N ALA A 1 -2.95 -8.20 15.96
CA ALA A 1 -4.05 -8.11 14.98
C ALA A 1 -4.66 -9.48 14.66
N ARG A 2 -3.92 -10.44 14.09
CA ARG A 2 -4.49 -11.72 13.61
C ARG A 2 -5.25 -12.55 14.65
N LYS A 3 -4.81 -12.57 15.92
CA LYS A 3 -5.58 -13.20 17.01
C LYS A 3 -6.97 -12.61 17.23
N LEU A 4 -7.14 -11.31 16.97
CA LEU A 4 -8.41 -10.58 17.12
C LEU A 4 -9.27 -10.64 15.85
N SER A 5 -8.65 -10.94 14.70
CA SER A 5 -9.31 -11.09 13.40
C SER A 5 -8.85 -12.41 12.76
N PRO A 6 -9.33 -13.55 13.26
CA PRO A 6 -8.84 -14.87 12.85
C PRO A 6 -9.18 -15.21 11.40
N THR A 7 -10.27 -14.66 10.87
CA THR A 7 -10.75 -14.89 9.51
C THR A 7 -10.89 -13.59 8.69
N GLY A 8 -10.69 -12.43 9.31
CA GLY A 8 -10.80 -11.14 8.63
C GLY A 8 -9.47 -10.69 8.03
N MET A 9 -9.56 -9.82 7.03
CA MET A 9 -8.39 -9.19 6.43
C MET A 9 -7.77 -8.15 7.37
N ILE A 10 -6.45 -8.04 7.34
CA ILE A 10 -5.65 -7.07 8.06
C ILE A 10 -4.79 -6.35 7.04
N GLY A 11 -5.00 -5.04 6.94
CA GLY A 11 -4.16 -4.15 6.15
C GLY A 11 -3.44 -3.14 7.03
N ILE A 12 -2.40 -2.52 6.49
CA ILE A 12 -1.75 -1.34 7.08
C ILE A 12 -1.95 -0.13 6.17
N ASN A 13 -1.96 1.07 6.77
CA ASN A 13 -1.75 2.31 6.05
C ASN A 13 -0.34 2.83 6.35
N ALA A 14 0.51 2.89 5.33
CA ALA A 14 1.88 3.36 5.42
C ALA A 14 1.98 4.78 4.86
N MET A 15 2.36 5.74 5.71
CA MET A 15 2.54 7.14 5.30
C MET A 15 3.84 7.29 4.50
N GLY A 16 3.73 7.67 3.23
CA GLY A 16 4.83 7.80 2.27
C GLY A 16 5.90 8.83 2.66
N ALA A 17 5.53 9.82 3.47
CA ALA A 17 6.45 10.81 4.02
C ALA A 17 7.36 10.26 5.13
N ALA A 18 7.15 9.02 5.58
CA ALA A 18 8.02 8.40 6.58
C ALA A 18 9.38 8.05 5.97
N THR A 19 10.46 8.44 6.64
CA THR A 19 11.84 8.08 6.29
C THR A 19 12.11 6.57 6.24
N GLN A 20 11.17 5.76 6.75
CA GLN A 20 11.29 4.30 6.89
C GLN A 20 10.21 3.53 6.11
N LEU A 21 9.57 4.14 5.11
CA LEU A 21 8.46 3.53 4.35
C LEU A 21 8.78 2.11 3.85
N ALA A 22 9.94 1.92 3.20
CA ALA A 22 10.31 0.62 2.65
C ALA A 22 10.49 -0.46 3.73
N GLY A 23 11.10 -0.10 4.87
CA GLY A 23 11.26 -1.01 6.00
C GLY A 23 9.93 -1.42 6.60
N LEU A 24 9.01 -0.46 6.78
CA LEU A 24 7.67 -0.72 7.32
C LEU A 24 6.88 -1.66 6.40
N VAL A 25 6.89 -1.41 5.08
CA VAL A 25 6.22 -2.26 4.10
C VAL A 25 6.83 -3.67 4.10
N LYS A 26 8.15 -3.77 4.10
CA LYS A 26 8.86 -5.06 4.15
C LYS A 26 8.47 -5.87 5.39
N THR A 27 8.54 -5.26 6.58
CA THR A 27 8.17 -5.93 7.83
C THR A 27 6.71 -6.36 7.83
N ALA A 28 5.79 -5.53 7.31
CA ALA A 28 4.38 -5.91 7.24
C ALA A 28 4.15 -7.12 6.31
N ILE A 29 4.86 -7.17 5.17
CA ILE A 29 4.83 -8.32 4.26
C ILE A 29 5.36 -9.58 4.94
N GLU A 30 6.51 -9.49 5.63
CA GLU A 30 7.12 -10.61 6.37
C GLU A 30 6.20 -11.16 7.47
N GLU A 31 5.39 -10.30 8.10
CA GLU A 31 4.40 -10.66 9.11
C GLU A 31 3.06 -11.17 8.54
N GLY A 32 2.94 -11.30 7.21
CA GLY A 32 1.75 -11.86 6.55
C GLY A 32 0.55 -10.91 6.54
N ILE A 33 0.79 -9.62 6.27
CA ILE A 33 -0.27 -8.64 6.03
C ILE A 33 -1.05 -8.97 4.74
N ASP A 34 -2.36 -8.71 4.73
CA ASP A 34 -3.21 -9.05 3.59
C ASP A 34 -3.22 -7.97 2.50
N LEU A 35 -2.91 -6.71 2.85
CA LEU A 35 -2.75 -5.60 1.92
C LEU A 35 -2.00 -4.42 2.54
N VAL A 36 -1.42 -3.57 1.70
CA VAL A 36 -0.78 -2.31 2.10
C VAL A 36 -1.46 -1.15 1.38
N VAL A 37 -1.95 -0.20 2.15
CA VAL A 37 -2.35 1.13 1.67
C VAL A 37 -1.16 2.07 1.79
N ALA A 38 -0.89 2.85 0.74
CA ALA A 38 0.16 3.87 0.74
C ALA A 38 -0.45 5.28 0.63
N GLY A 39 -0.53 5.98 1.76
CA GLY A 39 -1.02 7.37 1.84
C GLY A 39 0.12 8.39 1.78
N ALA A 40 -0.18 9.66 1.46
CA ALA A 40 0.80 10.75 1.41
C ALA A 40 2.06 10.45 0.56
N GLY A 41 1.87 9.75 -0.56
CA GLY A 41 2.94 9.36 -1.50
C GLY A 41 3.33 7.88 -1.41
N PHE A 42 4.12 7.43 -2.38
CA PHE A 42 4.60 6.05 -2.47
C PHE A 42 5.99 5.99 -3.11
N SER A 43 6.73 4.90 -2.86
CA SER A 43 7.97 4.58 -3.57
C SER A 43 7.72 3.56 -4.68
N ARG A 44 8.63 3.44 -5.65
CA ARG A 44 8.55 2.35 -6.65
C ARG A 44 8.85 0.99 -6.01
N ASP A 45 9.73 0.98 -5.02
CA ASP A 45 10.19 -0.23 -4.34
C ASP A 45 9.04 -1.00 -3.67
N MET A 46 8.03 -0.31 -3.12
CA MET A 46 6.89 -1.02 -2.52
C MET A 46 6.09 -1.83 -3.52
N PHE A 47 5.96 -1.40 -4.78
CA PHE A 47 5.28 -2.18 -5.81
C PHE A 47 6.10 -3.40 -6.22
N ALA A 48 7.43 -3.26 -6.28
CA ALA A 48 8.31 -4.40 -6.50
C ALA A 48 8.19 -5.43 -5.37
N MET A 49 8.23 -4.99 -4.11
CA MET A 49 8.06 -5.85 -2.93
C MET A 49 6.68 -6.51 -2.90
N GLY A 50 5.61 -5.76 -3.18
CA GLY A 50 4.24 -6.29 -3.25
C GLY A 50 4.09 -7.33 -4.36
N LYS A 51 4.67 -7.07 -5.54
CA LYS A 51 4.68 -8.02 -6.66
C LYS A 51 5.45 -9.31 -6.33
N GLU A 52 6.62 -9.19 -5.70
CA GLU A 52 7.45 -10.34 -5.33
C GLU A 52 6.79 -11.21 -4.26
N SER A 53 6.14 -10.59 -3.28
CA SER A 53 5.45 -11.29 -2.18
C SER A 53 4.03 -11.75 -2.51
N GLY A 54 3.41 -11.18 -3.55
CA GLY A 54 1.98 -11.34 -3.84
C GLY A 54 1.08 -10.46 -2.97
N THR A 55 1.64 -9.60 -2.11
CA THR A 55 0.87 -8.68 -1.26
C THR A 55 0.33 -7.49 -2.07
N PRO A 56 -1.00 -7.27 -2.12
CA PRO A 56 -1.60 -6.13 -2.82
C PRO A 56 -1.13 -4.78 -2.26
N ILE A 57 -0.68 -3.90 -3.17
CA ILE A 57 -0.35 -2.50 -2.87
C ILE A 57 -1.44 -1.60 -3.43
N VAL A 58 -2.01 -0.75 -2.59
CA VAL A 58 -3.14 0.14 -2.89
C VAL A 58 -2.78 1.59 -2.53
N PRO A 59 -2.21 2.37 -3.44
CA PRO A 59 -1.88 3.77 -3.15
C PRO A 59 -3.14 4.66 -3.10
N ILE A 60 -3.07 5.68 -2.26
CA ILE A 60 -4.00 6.81 -2.28
C ILE A 60 -3.50 7.83 -3.31
N VAL A 61 -4.40 8.26 -4.19
CA VAL A 61 -4.11 9.17 -5.29
C VAL A 61 -5.15 10.29 -5.36
N SER A 62 -4.72 11.48 -5.76
CA SER A 62 -5.58 12.68 -5.88
C SER A 62 -5.87 13.08 -7.33
N SER A 63 -5.40 12.32 -8.31
CA SER A 63 -5.60 12.64 -9.73
C SER A 63 -5.58 11.40 -10.63
N ALA A 64 -6.25 11.51 -11.78
CA ALA A 64 -6.21 10.49 -12.82
C ALA A 64 -4.78 10.22 -13.31
N LYS A 65 -3.93 11.26 -13.39
CA LYS A 65 -2.52 11.11 -13.79
C LYS A 65 -1.77 10.18 -12.82
N LEU A 66 -1.92 10.40 -11.52
CA LEU A 66 -1.23 9.57 -10.52
C LEU A 66 -1.82 8.16 -10.48
N ALA A 67 -3.14 8.00 -10.65
CA ALA A 67 -3.78 6.69 -10.79
C ALA A 67 -3.18 5.86 -11.94
N ARG A 68 -2.95 6.46 -13.12
CA ARG A 68 -2.31 5.79 -14.26
C ARG A 68 -0.86 5.41 -14.00
N ILE A 69 -0.11 6.25 -13.28
CA ILE A 69 1.25 5.92 -12.87
C ILE A 69 1.24 4.73 -11.91
N SER A 70 0.35 4.73 -10.92
CA SER A 70 0.18 3.63 -9.97
C SER A 70 -0.20 2.32 -10.66
N GLU A 71 -1.16 2.36 -11.59
CA GLU A 71 -1.53 1.21 -12.44
C GLU A 71 -0.31 0.64 -13.18
N GLY A 72 0.47 1.50 -13.86
CA GLY A 72 1.67 1.09 -14.58
C GLY A 72 2.79 0.52 -13.70
N LEU A 73 2.82 0.89 -12.41
CA LEU A 73 3.76 0.33 -11.43
C LEU A 73 3.30 -1.00 -10.84
N GLY A 74 2.05 -1.42 -11.11
CA GLY A 74 1.50 -2.69 -10.61
C GLY A 74 0.66 -2.55 -9.34
N ALA A 75 0.05 -1.39 -9.10
CA ALA A 75 -0.96 -1.25 -8.05
C ALA A 75 -2.11 -2.24 -8.28
N ALA A 76 -2.55 -2.91 -7.21
CA ALA A 76 -3.68 -3.85 -7.28
C ALA A 76 -5.03 -3.11 -7.40
N ALA A 77 -5.11 -1.92 -6.80
CA ALA A 77 -6.20 -0.97 -6.88
C ALA A 77 -5.68 0.43 -6.55
N VAL A 78 -6.50 1.46 -6.68
CA VAL A 78 -6.19 2.81 -6.19
C VAL A 78 -7.34 3.34 -5.34
N ILE A 79 -7.02 4.09 -4.28
CA ILE A 79 -8.00 4.85 -3.51
C ILE A 79 -7.95 6.29 -4.03
N VAL A 80 -9.08 6.80 -4.54
CA VAL A 80 -9.18 8.18 -5.01
C VAL A 80 -9.69 9.06 -3.87
N GLU A 81 -8.84 9.93 -3.37
CA GLU A 81 -9.15 10.83 -2.25
C GLU A 81 -9.37 12.25 -2.76
N GLY A 82 -10.56 12.81 -2.46
CA GLY A 82 -10.92 14.17 -2.81
C GLY A 82 -10.38 15.18 -1.80
N CYS A 83 -10.51 16.48 -2.11
CA CYS A 83 -10.05 17.56 -1.22
C CYS A 83 -10.82 17.63 0.11
N GLU A 84 -12.01 17.03 0.14
CA GLU A 84 -12.98 17.13 1.24
C GLU A 84 -12.85 15.98 2.26
N ALA A 85 -11.87 15.09 2.05
CA ALA A 85 -11.61 13.93 2.89
C ALA A 85 -11.14 14.28 4.31
#